data_AF-A0A9W7D1I5-F1
#
_entry.id   AF-A0A9W7D1I5-F1
#
_cell.length_a   1.000
_cell.length_b   1.000
_cell.length_c   1.000
_cell.angle_alpha   90.00
_cell.angle_beta   90.00
_cell.angle_gamma   90.00
#
_symmetry.space_group_name_H-M   'P 1'
#
loop_
_entity.id
_entity.type
_entity.pdbx_description
1 polymer ?
#
loop_
_entity_poly.entity_id
_entity_poly.type
_entity_poly.pdbx_seq_one_letter_code
_entity_poly.pdbx_strand_id
1 'polypeptide(L)'
;MLIDNSDGDREESEEEEIRPGAVPRGLKKIIDVMYADINDSDIVTDDYFANRTILTTSNTVAHRIKEAVSKRLSGDSHVYLSIGRVDDGNKENFFEQEVLHSININGIHPHKLTLKKGAPIMMMRNLNPDLGL
;
A
#
# COMPACT_ATOMS: atom_id res chain seq x y z
N MET A 1 19.56 47.58 -8.82
CA MET A 1 19.81 46.38 -7.98
C MET A 1 18.63 45.46 -8.25
N LEU A 2 18.84 44.42 -9.04
CA LEU A 2 17.83 43.39 -9.32
C LEU A 2 17.86 42.43 -8.13
N ILE A 3 16.75 42.32 -7.41
CA ILE A 3 16.61 41.35 -6.34
C ILE A 3 16.17 40.06 -7.02
N ASP A 4 17.11 39.13 -7.12
CA ASP A 4 16.91 37.77 -7.61
C ASP A 4 16.22 37.00 -6.47
N ASN A 5 14.90 36.89 -6.51
CA ASN A 5 14.15 36.02 -5.60
C ASN A 5 14.22 34.59 -6.15
N SER A 6 15.35 33.94 -5.88
CA SER A 6 15.42 32.48 -5.89
C SER A 6 14.84 31.97 -4.57
N ASP A 7 13.54 31.70 -4.52
CA ASP A 7 13.01 30.75 -3.54
C ASP A 7 12.02 29.83 -4.24
N GLY A 8 12.53 28.64 -4.52
CA GLY A 8 11.81 27.53 -5.13
C GLY A 8 10.87 26.85 -4.14
N ASP A 9 10.02 27.63 -3.47
CA ASP A 9 8.79 27.10 -2.91
C ASP A 9 7.85 26.83 -4.07
N ARG A 10 8.05 25.67 -4.72
CA ARG A 10 7.06 25.08 -5.59
C ARG A 10 5.79 24.95 -4.74
N GLU A 11 4.85 25.85 -4.94
CA GLU A 11 3.47 25.65 -4.48
C GLU A 11 3.05 24.26 -4.99
N GLU A 12 2.98 23.26 -4.10
CA GLU A 12 2.27 22.02 -4.38
C GLU A 12 0.83 22.45 -4.66
N SER A 13 0.53 22.61 -5.96
CA SER A 13 -0.72 23.16 -6.47
C SER A 13 -1.90 22.49 -5.79
N GLU A 14 -2.89 23.26 -5.33
CA GLU A 14 -4.12 22.74 -4.72
C GLU A 14 -4.81 21.69 -5.61
N GLU A 15 -4.50 21.69 -6.91
CA GLU A 15 -4.89 20.72 -7.91
C GLU A 15 -4.38 19.28 -7.68
N GLU A 16 -3.24 19.10 -7.00
CA GLU A 16 -2.72 17.77 -6.63
C GLU A 16 -3.57 17.12 -5.52
N GLU A 17 -4.23 17.93 -4.67
CA GLU A 17 -5.06 17.45 -3.57
C GLU A 17 -6.43 16.92 -4.04
N ILE A 18 -6.88 17.35 -5.22
CA ILE A 18 -8.23 17.04 -5.76
C ILE A 18 -8.22 15.75 -6.61
N ARG A 19 -7.05 15.20 -6.96
CA ARG A 19 -6.97 14.01 -7.82
C ARG A 19 -7.56 12.76 -7.13
N PRO A 20 -8.36 11.93 -7.82
CA PRO A 20 -8.80 10.65 -7.29
C PRO A 20 -7.60 9.79 -6.87
N GLY A 21 -7.52 9.44 -5.59
CA GLY A 21 -6.39 8.69 -5.03
C GLY A 21 -5.27 9.54 -4.42
N ALA A 22 -5.37 10.88 -4.47
CA ALA A 22 -4.43 11.75 -3.78
C ALA A 22 -4.43 11.52 -2.26
N VAL A 23 -3.25 11.68 -1.67
CA VAL A 23 -3.03 11.65 -0.22
C VAL A 23 -3.15 13.09 0.28
N PRO A 24 -4.16 13.42 1.12
CA PRO A 24 -4.32 14.78 1.63
C PRO A 24 -3.07 15.26 2.36
N ARG A 25 -2.81 16.57 2.35
CA ARG A 25 -1.58 17.15 2.93
C ARG A 25 -1.41 16.80 4.41
N GLY A 26 -2.50 16.81 5.18
CA GLY A 26 -2.48 16.40 6.59
C GLY A 26 -2.07 14.94 6.77
N LEU A 27 -2.52 14.05 5.88
CA LEU A 27 -2.18 12.64 5.92
C LEU A 27 -0.70 12.41 5.55
N LYS A 28 -0.20 13.14 4.54
CA LYS A 28 1.21 13.12 4.15
C LYS A 28 2.12 13.49 5.33
N LYS A 29 1.79 14.58 6.06
CA LYS A 29 2.53 15.01 7.25
C LYS A 29 2.59 13.93 8.35
N ILE A 30 1.49 13.22 8.60
CA ILE A 30 1.48 12.12 9.58
C ILE A 30 2.42 11.01 9.12
N ILE A 31 2.38 10.64 7.84
CA ILE A 31 3.26 9.62 7.28
C ILE A 31 4.74 10.07 7.35
N ASP A 32 5.03 11.35 7.07
CA ASP A 32 6.38 11.94 7.21
C ASP A 32 6.92 11.78 8.62
N VAL A 33 6.13 12.11 9.63
CA VAL A 33 6.56 12.04 11.03
C VAL A 33 6.69 10.60 11.51
N MET A 34 5.73 9.74 11.18
CA MET A 34 5.70 8.36 11.67
C MET A 34 6.81 7.51 11.04
N TYR A 35 7.07 7.71 9.75
CA TYR A 35 7.96 6.88 8.94
C TYR A 35 9.13 7.68 8.34
N ALA A 36 9.67 8.67 9.06
CA ALA A 36 10.84 9.46 8.62
C ALA A 36 12.06 8.56 8.35
N ASP A 37 12.31 7.62 9.25
CA ASP A 37 13.51 6.77 9.26
C ASP A 37 13.27 5.41 8.58
N ILE A 38 12.21 5.25 7.77
CA ILE A 38 11.79 3.95 7.23
C ILE A 38 12.83 3.26 6.32
N ASN A 39 13.87 3.98 5.91
CA ASN A 39 14.96 3.47 5.06
C ASN A 39 16.28 3.27 5.83
N ASP A 40 16.30 3.57 7.13
CA ASP A 40 17.47 3.35 7.98
C ASP A 40 17.44 1.93 8.55
N SER A 41 18.35 1.07 8.08
CA SER A 41 18.42 -0.33 8.49
C SER A 41 18.78 -0.53 9.96
N ASP A 42 19.41 0.46 10.60
CA ASP A 42 19.83 0.37 11.99
C ASP A 42 18.67 0.70 12.95
N ILE A 43 17.67 1.44 12.45
CA ILE A 43 16.48 1.89 13.22
C ILE A 43 15.27 1.00 12.95
N VAL A 44 15.11 0.51 11.71
CA VAL A 44 13.92 -0.22 11.26
C VAL A 44 13.97 -1.68 11.74
N THR A 45 13.52 -1.88 12.98
CA THR A 45 13.30 -3.18 13.62
C THR A 45 11.82 -3.56 13.64
N ASP A 46 11.49 -4.77 14.10
CA ASP A 46 10.08 -5.17 14.27
C ASP A 46 9.33 -4.23 15.24
N ASP A 47 10.01 -3.80 16.31
CA ASP A 47 9.48 -2.86 17.30
C ASP A 47 9.22 -1.47 16.70
N TYR A 48 9.99 -1.06 15.69
CA TYR A 48 9.76 0.21 15.00
C TYR A 48 8.36 0.23 14.38
N PHE A 49 7.98 -0.82 13.65
CA PHE A 49 6.65 -0.89 13.02
C PHE A 49 5.54 -1.14 14.05
N ALA A 50 5.80 -1.97 15.07
CA ALA A 50 4.83 -2.25 16.12
C ALA A 50 4.40 -0.98 16.87
N ASN A 51 5.37 -0.11 17.21
CA ASN A 51 5.11 1.13 17.94
C ASN A 51 4.63 2.29 17.04
N ARG A 52 4.71 2.15 15.71
CA ARG A 52 4.43 3.22 14.74
C ARG A 52 3.29 2.86 13.78
N THR A 53 2.26 2.19 14.28
CA THR A 53 1.09 1.81 13.45
C THR A 53 0.08 2.95 13.33
N ILE A 54 -0.34 3.24 12.08
CA ILE A 54 -1.43 4.18 11.80
C ILE A 54 -2.74 3.40 11.66
N LEU A 55 -3.70 3.68 12.52
CA LEU A 55 -5.04 3.09 12.48
C LEU A 55 -6.05 4.10 11.91
N THR A 56 -6.98 3.62 11.08
CA THR A 56 -8.06 4.42 10.51
C THR A 56 -9.35 3.61 10.48
N THR A 57 -10.49 4.30 10.45
CA THR A 57 -11.83 3.70 10.42
C THR A 57 -12.22 3.20 9.03
N SER A 58 -11.52 3.62 7.97
CA SER A 58 -11.85 3.26 6.58
C SER A 58 -10.72 2.50 5.90
N ASN A 59 -11.03 1.31 5.36
CA ASN A 59 -10.10 0.51 4.57
C ASN A 59 -9.60 1.26 3.32
N THR A 60 -10.42 2.14 2.73
CA THR A 60 -10.01 2.96 1.58
C THR A 60 -8.90 3.93 1.96
N VAL A 61 -9.01 4.57 3.13
CA VAL A 61 -7.96 5.48 3.64
C VAL A 61 -6.73 4.67 4.05
N ALA A 62 -6.91 3.50 4.68
CA ALA A 62 -5.80 2.61 5.03
C ALA A 62 -5.01 2.16 3.80
N HIS A 63 -5.70 1.87 2.68
CA HIS A 63 -5.07 1.50 1.42
C HIS A 63 -4.21 2.64 0.87
N ARG A 64 -4.74 3.88 0.88
CA ARG A 64 -3.97 5.08 0.46
C ARG A 64 -2.73 5.30 1.32
N ILE A 65 -2.83 5.13 2.65
CA ILE A 65 -1.68 5.20 3.55
C ILE A 65 -0.65 4.12 3.19
N LYS A 66 -1.09 2.87 3.05
CA LYS A 66 -0.21 1.74 2.74
C LYS A 66 0.55 1.97 1.42
N GLU A 67 -0.13 2.49 0.40
CA GLU A 67 0.49 2.82 -0.88
C GLU A 67 1.51 3.97 -0.74
N ALA A 68 1.16 5.03 -0.02
CA ALA A 68 2.04 6.17 0.22
C ALA A 68 3.30 5.80 1.03
N VAL A 69 3.16 4.94 2.02
CA VAL A 69 4.28 4.38 2.80
C VAL A 69 5.14 3.47 1.92
N SER A 70 4.53 2.60 1.12
CA SER A 70 5.25 1.70 0.21
C SER A 70 6.08 2.46 -0.84
N LYS A 71 5.60 3.62 -1.32
CA LYS A 71 6.35 4.49 -2.22
C LYS A 71 7.64 5.04 -1.61
N ARG A 72 7.70 5.20 -0.27
CA ARG A 72 8.88 5.71 0.45
C ARG A 72 9.95 4.66 0.70
N LEU A 73 9.55 3.40 0.82
CA LEU A 73 10.49 2.30 1.00
C LEU A 73 11.44 2.22 -0.19
N SER A 74 12.74 2.25 0.13
CA SER A 74 13.83 1.99 -0.80
C SER A 74 13.79 0.54 -1.27
N GLY A 75 14.22 0.32 -2.50
CA GLY A 75 14.31 -1.01 -3.11
C GLY A 75 13.19 -1.31 -4.10
N ASP A 76 13.44 -2.36 -4.87
CA ASP A 76 12.60 -2.72 -6.01
C ASP A 76 11.27 -3.31 -5.55
N SER A 77 10.20 -2.89 -6.23
CA SER A 77 8.89 -3.50 -6.06
C SER A 77 8.82 -4.81 -6.84
N HIS A 78 8.40 -5.87 -6.18
CA HIS A 78 8.04 -7.14 -6.80
C HIS A 78 6.52 -7.27 -6.87
N VAL A 79 6.02 -7.68 -8.04
CA VAL A 79 4.59 -7.86 -8.28
C VAL A 79 4.30 -9.34 -8.39
N TYR A 80 3.40 -9.82 -7.54
CA TYR A 80 2.85 -11.17 -7.56
C TYR A 80 1.42 -11.11 -8.10
N LEU A 81 1.13 -11.93 -9.11
CA LEU A 81 -0.19 -12.05 -9.72
C LEU A 81 -0.84 -13.35 -9.26
N SER A 82 -2.10 -13.28 -8.86
CA SER A 82 -2.87 -14.46 -8.48
C SER A 82 -3.23 -15.27 -9.72
N ILE A 83 -3.28 -16.59 -9.57
CA ILE A 83 -3.77 -17.48 -10.61
C ILE A 83 -5.14 -17.96 -10.12
N GLY A 84 -6.19 -17.21 -10.47
CA GLY A 84 -7.58 -17.52 -10.09
C GLY A 84 -8.31 -18.25 -11.21
N ARG A 85 -9.08 -19.28 -10.85
CA ARG A 85 -10.09 -19.92 -11.71
C ARG A 85 -11.34 -20.18 -10.88
N VAL A 86 -12.49 -20.16 -11.54
CA VAL A 86 -13.75 -20.59 -10.92
C VAL A 86 -13.84 -22.09 -11.09
N ASP A 87 -13.93 -22.81 -9.98
CA ASP A 87 -14.27 -24.23 -9.98
C ASP A 87 -15.77 -24.34 -9.80
N ASP A 88 -16.51 -24.19 -10.90
CA ASP A 88 -17.87 -24.70 -10.96
C ASP A 88 -17.79 -26.06 -11.63
N GLY A 89 -18.53 -27.05 -11.14
CA GLY A 89 -18.43 -28.43 -11.63
C GLY A 89 -18.75 -28.64 -13.13
N ASN A 90 -19.04 -27.58 -13.89
CA ASN A 90 -19.12 -27.58 -15.34
C ASN A 90 -17.80 -27.16 -15.98
N LYS A 91 -17.48 -27.75 -17.13
CA LYS A 91 -16.23 -27.47 -17.87
C LYS A 91 -16.20 -26.10 -18.56
N GLU A 92 -17.22 -25.28 -18.37
CA GLU A 92 -17.34 -23.95 -18.97
C GLU A 92 -16.97 -22.89 -17.93
N ASN A 93 -15.83 -22.23 -18.12
CA ASN A 93 -15.52 -21.04 -17.32
C ASN A 93 -16.52 -19.93 -17.68
N PHE A 94 -17.60 -19.77 -16.91
CA PHE A 94 -18.61 -18.71 -17.16
C PHE A 94 -18.07 -17.29 -16.97
N PHE A 95 -16.89 -17.13 -16.39
CA PHE A 95 -16.26 -15.85 -16.14
C PHE A 95 -14.96 -15.71 -16.92
N GLU A 96 -14.86 -14.63 -17.70
CA GLU A 96 -13.60 -14.25 -18.32
C GLU A 96 -12.55 -13.96 -17.24
N GLN A 97 -11.32 -14.30 -17.55
CA GLN A 97 -10.22 -14.17 -16.60
C GLN A 97 -9.95 -12.71 -16.21
N GLU A 98 -10.19 -11.76 -17.11
CA GLU A 98 -10.11 -10.32 -16.83
C GLU A 98 -11.14 -9.87 -15.79
N VAL A 99 -12.36 -10.41 -15.86
CA VAL A 99 -13.40 -10.14 -14.86
C VAL A 99 -12.93 -10.64 -13.50
N LEU A 100 -12.42 -11.87 -13.40
CA LEU A 100 -11.90 -12.42 -12.14
C LEU A 100 -10.72 -11.62 -11.58
N HIS A 101 -9.83 -11.14 -12.44
CA HIS A 101 -8.70 -10.30 -12.04
C HIS A 101 -9.12 -8.92 -11.54
N SER A 102 -10.30 -8.43 -11.93
CA SER A 102 -10.87 -7.16 -11.47
C SER A 102 -11.62 -7.25 -10.14
N ILE A 103 -11.92 -8.47 -9.66
CA ILE A 103 -12.68 -8.67 -8.43
C ILE A 103 -11.83 -8.28 -7.22
N ASN A 104 -12.27 -7.25 -6.50
CA ASN A 104 -11.69 -6.81 -5.22
C ASN A 104 -12.77 -6.79 -4.14
N ILE A 105 -13.31 -7.97 -3.81
CA ILE A 105 -14.34 -8.17 -2.78
C ILE A 105 -13.68 -8.48 -1.44
N ASN A 106 -14.26 -7.98 -0.34
CA ASN A 106 -13.82 -8.30 1.02
C ASN A 106 -13.74 -9.81 1.26
N GLY A 107 -12.60 -10.28 1.78
CA GLY A 107 -12.36 -11.70 2.05
C GLY A 107 -11.63 -12.47 0.94
N ILE A 108 -11.47 -11.86 -0.24
CA ILE A 108 -10.63 -12.39 -1.33
C ILE A 108 -9.40 -11.52 -1.48
N HIS A 109 -8.23 -12.16 -1.63
CA HIS A 109 -7.00 -11.42 -1.88
C HIS A 109 -7.04 -10.76 -3.26
N PRO A 110 -6.54 -9.51 -3.37
CA PRO A 110 -6.47 -8.84 -4.66
C PRO A 110 -5.62 -9.65 -5.64
N HIS A 111 -6.00 -9.64 -6.92
CA HIS A 111 -5.26 -10.34 -7.96
C HIS A 111 -3.80 -9.89 -8.05
N LYS A 112 -3.52 -8.61 -7.77
CA LYS A 112 -2.18 -8.05 -7.80
C LYS A 112 -1.71 -7.71 -6.39
N LEU A 113 -0.63 -8.35 -5.95
CA LEU A 113 0.07 -8.02 -4.71
C LEU A 113 1.44 -7.42 -5.05
N THR A 114 1.69 -6.18 -4.62
CA THR A 114 2.98 -5.50 -4.83
C THR A 114 3.70 -5.39 -3.49
N LEU A 115 4.93 -5.91 -3.40
CA LEU A 115 5.75 -5.94 -2.19
C LEU A 115 7.12 -5.31 -2.43
N LYS A 116 7.72 -4.78 -1.37
CA LYS A 116 9.10 -4.29 -1.35
C LYS A 116 9.84 -4.91 -0.18
N LYS A 117 11.17 -5.05 -0.31
CA LYS A 117 12.02 -5.50 0.81
C LYS A 117 11.89 -4.53 1.98
N GLY A 118 11.76 -5.05 3.20
CA GLY A 118 11.59 -4.25 4.42
C GLY A 118 10.15 -3.79 4.70
N ALA A 119 9.18 -4.08 3.82
CA ALA A 119 7.78 -3.78 4.09
C ALA A 119 7.18 -4.78 5.11
N PRO A 120 6.52 -4.32 6.18
CA PRO A 120 5.78 -5.20 7.08
C PRO A 120 4.58 -5.82 6.34
N ILE A 121 4.35 -7.11 6.53
CA ILE A 121 3.24 -7.86 5.96
C ILE A 121 2.37 -8.48 7.04
N MET A 122 1.08 -8.62 6.75
CA MET A 122 0.13 -9.34 7.59
C MET A 122 -0.33 -10.59 6.84
N MET A 123 -0.20 -11.75 7.48
CA MET A 123 -0.80 -12.98 6.96
C MET A 123 -2.31 -12.91 7.13
N MET A 124 -3.06 -13.18 6.06
CA MET A 124 -4.53 -13.21 6.12
C MET A 124 -5.08 -14.64 6.10
N ARG A 125 -4.21 -15.65 6.07
CA ARG A 125 -4.56 -17.06 6.16
C ARG A 125 -3.52 -17.80 6.98
N ASN A 126 -4.03 -18.77 7.72
CA ASN A 126 -3.26 -19.75 8.46
C ASN A 126 -2.49 -20.65 7.48
N LEU A 127 -1.20 -20.86 7.71
CA LEU A 127 -0.34 -21.70 6.85
C LEU A 127 -0.45 -23.19 7.19
N ASN A 128 -0.75 -23.50 8.45
CA ASN A 128 -0.95 -24.84 8.98
C ASN A 128 -2.18 -24.88 9.91
N PRO A 129 -3.38 -25.01 9.33
CA PRO A 129 -4.63 -25.05 10.09
C PRO A 129 -4.66 -26.16 11.15
N ASP A 130 -3.98 -27.29 10.91
CA ASP A 130 -3.96 -28.44 11.83
C ASP A 130 -3.22 -28.11 13.13
N LEU A 131 -2.27 -27.17 13.10
CA LEU A 131 -1.57 -26.64 14.28
C LEU A 131 -2.18 -25.32 14.78
N GLY A 132 -3.22 -24.81 14.12
CA GLY A 132 -3.81 -23.51 14.43
C GLY A 132 -2.95 -22.30 14.03
N LEU A 133 -1.99 -22.48 13.12
CA LEU A 133 -1.06 -21.46 12.60
C LEU A 133 -1.31 -21.13 11.14
#